data_AF-A0A0F2L996-F1
#
_entry.id   AF-A0A0F2L996-F1
#
_cell.length_a   1.000
_cell.length_b   1.000
_cell.length_c   1.000
_cell.angle_alpha   90.00
_cell.angle_beta   90.00
_cell.angle_gamma   90.00
#
_symmetry.space_group_name_H-M   'P 1'
#
loop_
_entity.id
_entity.type
_entity.pdbx_description
1 polymer ?
#
loop_
_entity_poly.entity_id
_entity_poly.type
_entity_poly.pdbx_seq_one_letter_code
_entity_poly.pdbx_strand_id
1 'polypeptide(L)'
;MCWAVPAVVVKVEGDTALVDLGDGVPRPVVIGIENAKIAPGSLVLAHAGVIISVLDLESLEEMKRQYVDMFRDLARLSGEDEEAAAKEAEKAFEAVLERARRYAEGSLEVEHGQYAVW
;
A
#
# COMPACT_ATOMS: atom_id res chain seq x y z
N MET A 1 14.99 -4.11 9.79
CA MET A 1 13.69 -3.77 10.40
C MET A 1 12.76 -3.41 9.25
N CYS A 2 11.76 -4.23 8.96
CA CYS A 2 10.83 -3.96 7.86
C CYS A 2 9.55 -3.34 8.45
N TRP A 3 9.00 -2.30 7.84
CA TRP A 3 7.69 -1.78 8.22
C TRP A 3 6.60 -2.40 7.36
N ALA A 4 5.41 -2.48 7.93
CA ALA A 4 4.24 -2.81 7.17
C ALA A 4 3.89 -1.61 6.27
N VAL A 5 3.47 -1.89 5.04
CA VAL A 5 3.18 -0.86 4.04
C VAL A 5 1.73 -0.99 3.58
N PRO A 6 1.02 0.13 3.38
CA PRO A 6 -0.30 0.10 2.79
C PRO A 6 -0.19 -0.36 1.32
N ALA A 7 -1.12 -1.20 0.91
CA ALA A 7 -1.19 -1.73 -0.44
C ALA A 7 -2.65 -1.87 -0.87
N VAL A 8 -2.89 -1.88 -2.17
CA VAL A 8 -4.20 -2.18 -2.75
C VAL A 8 -4.21 -3.62 -3.27
N VAL A 9 -5.25 -4.38 -2.95
CA VAL A 9 -5.53 -5.68 -3.57
C VAL A 9 -5.93 -5.46 -5.02
N VAL A 10 -5.20 -6.11 -5.92
CA VAL A 10 -5.41 -6.02 -7.35
C VAL A 10 -6.19 -7.22 -7.86
N LYS A 11 -5.82 -8.42 -7.38
CA LYS A 11 -6.45 -9.69 -7.74
C LYS A 11 -6.36 -10.66 -6.57
N VAL A 12 -7.37 -11.51 -6.42
CA VAL A 12 -7.38 -12.58 -5.41
C VAL A 12 -7.33 -13.93 -6.13
N GLU A 13 -6.43 -14.80 -5.69
CA GLU A 13 -6.12 -16.11 -6.28
C GLU A 13 -6.00 -17.17 -5.16
N GLY A 14 -7.13 -17.71 -4.71
CA GLY A 14 -7.17 -18.68 -3.62
C GLY A 14 -6.64 -18.07 -2.31
N ASP A 15 -5.57 -18.66 -1.77
CA ASP A 15 -4.90 -18.22 -0.53
C ASP A 15 -3.84 -17.13 -0.77
N THR A 16 -3.71 -16.68 -2.02
CA THR A 16 -2.78 -15.63 -2.43
C THR A 16 -3.50 -14.46 -3.09
N ALA A 17 -2.86 -13.31 -3.14
CA ALA A 17 -3.34 -12.14 -3.86
C ALA A 17 -2.20 -11.43 -4.57
N LEU A 18 -2.52 -10.62 -5.57
CA LEU A 18 -1.62 -9.61 -6.10
C LEU A 18 -1.97 -8.27 -5.46
N VAL A 19 -0.96 -7.56 -4.97
CA VAL A 19 -1.12 -6.21 -4.40
C VAL A 19 -0.22 -5.20 -5.11
N ASP A 20 -0.65 -3.94 -5.15
CA ASP A 20 0.12 -2.81 -5.67
C ASP A 20 0.39 -1.83 -4.52
N LEU A 21 1.63 -1.34 -4.43
CA LEU A 21 2.08 -0.41 -3.38
C LEU A 21 1.86 1.06 -3.76
N GLY A 22 1.12 1.34 -4.84
CA GLY A 22 0.93 2.66 -5.42
C GLY A 22 1.86 2.97 -6.59
N ASP A 23 2.80 2.07 -6.90
CA ASP A 23 3.79 2.24 -7.97
C ASP A 23 3.36 1.62 -9.31
N GLY A 24 2.20 0.94 -9.35
CA GLY A 24 1.72 0.29 -10.57
C GLY A 24 2.33 -1.07 -10.83
N VAL A 25 3.09 -1.63 -9.88
CA VAL A 25 3.74 -2.93 -10.04
C VAL A 25 3.10 -3.95 -9.09
N PRO A 26 2.31 -4.91 -9.63
CA PRO A 26 1.75 -5.98 -8.82
C PRO A 26 2.82 -6.84 -8.15
N ARG A 27 2.56 -7.28 -6.92
CA ARG A 27 3.43 -8.16 -6.13
C ARG A 27 2.61 -9.28 -5.51
N PRO A 28 3.06 -10.55 -5.56
CA PRO A 28 2.33 -11.67 -4.98
C PRO A 28 2.44 -11.68 -3.45
N VAL A 29 1.34 -11.90 -2.76
CA VAL A 29 1.27 -12.00 -1.29
C VAL A 29 0.43 -13.18 -0.84
N VAL A 30 0.75 -13.70 0.34
CA VAL A 30 -0.09 -14.64 1.06
C VAL A 30 -1.17 -13.88 1.84
N ILE A 31 -2.40 -14.38 1.83
CA ILE A 31 -3.49 -13.85 2.64
C ILE A 31 -3.36 -14.41 4.05
N GLY A 32 -2.72 -13.65 4.95
CA GLY A 32 -2.44 -14.08 6.33
C GLY A 32 -3.55 -13.78 7.34
N ILE A 33 -4.71 -13.32 6.86
CA ILE A 33 -5.84 -12.91 7.69
C ILE A 33 -7.02 -13.88 7.50
N GLU A 34 -7.56 -14.39 8.60
CA GLU A 34 -8.69 -15.32 8.55
C GLU A 34 -10.01 -14.58 8.31
N ASN A 35 -10.90 -15.19 7.53
CA ASN A 35 -12.29 -14.74 7.32
C ASN A 35 -12.45 -13.32 6.77
N ALA A 36 -11.38 -12.66 6.36
CA ALA A 36 -11.42 -11.34 5.76
C ALA A 36 -11.83 -11.44 4.29
N LYS A 37 -12.92 -10.74 3.93
CA LYS A 37 -13.32 -10.59 2.54
C LYS A 37 -12.53 -9.46 1.92
N ILE A 38 -11.50 -9.83 1.15
CA ILE A 38 -10.78 -8.89 0.29
C ILE A 38 -11.22 -9.06 -1.17
N ALA A 39 -11.23 -7.96 -1.90
CA ALA A 39 -11.57 -7.89 -3.32
C ALA A 39 -10.64 -6.89 -4.03
N PRO A 40 -10.60 -6.85 -5.37
CA PRO A 40 -9.93 -5.78 -6.09
C PRO A 40 -10.35 -4.39 -5.58
N GLY A 41 -9.38 -3.54 -5.28
CA GLY A 41 -9.57 -2.23 -4.66
C GLY A 41 -9.56 -2.20 -3.12
N SER A 42 -9.59 -3.36 -2.45
CA SER A 42 -9.45 -3.40 -0.97
C SER A 42 -8.08 -2.88 -0.53
N LEU A 43 -8.07 -1.99 0.46
CA LEU A 43 -6.84 -1.53 1.11
C LEU A 43 -6.42 -2.55 2.16
N VAL A 44 -5.14 -2.90 2.15
CA VAL A 44 -4.55 -3.89 3.06
C VAL A 44 -3.20 -3.41 3.55
N LEU A 45 -2.78 -3.95 4.69
CA LEU A 45 -1.45 -3.77 5.21
C LEU A 45 -0.62 -5.01 4.87
N ALA A 46 0.46 -4.81 4.12
CA ALA A 46 1.36 -5.89 3.71
C ALA A 46 2.69 -5.81 4.47
N HIS A 47 3.18 -6.95 4.91
CA HIS A 47 4.48 -7.06 5.56
C HIS A 47 5.15 -8.37 5.17
N ALA A 48 6.39 -8.28 4.67
CA ALA A 48 7.19 -9.44 4.28
C ALA A 48 6.44 -10.47 3.38
N GLY A 49 5.68 -9.97 2.40
CA GLY A 49 4.92 -10.82 1.47
C GLY A 49 3.61 -11.39 2.03
N VAL A 50 3.13 -10.90 3.17
CA VAL A 50 1.89 -11.37 3.81
C VAL A 50 0.96 -10.20 4.07
N ILE A 51 -0.33 -10.36 3.75
CA ILE A 51 -1.38 -9.43 4.20
C ILE A 51 -1.66 -9.73 5.67
N ILE A 52 -1.47 -8.73 6.52
CA ILE A 52 -1.63 -8.86 7.98
C ILE A 52 -2.87 -8.12 8.51
N SER A 53 -3.45 -7.21 7.74
CA SER A 53 -4.69 -6.51 8.09
C SER A 53 -5.40 -5.97 6.85
N VAL A 54 -6.71 -5.78 6.94
CA VAL A 54 -7.48 -4.89 6.05
C VAL A 54 -7.42 -3.49 6.63
N LEU A 55 -7.42 -2.47 5.77
CA LEU A 55 -7.45 -1.06 6.16
C LEU A 55 -8.74 -0.41 5.68
N ASP A 56 -9.29 0.48 6.50
CA ASP A 56 -10.27 1.46 6.06
C ASP A 56 -9.58 2.81 5.73
N LEU A 57 -10.37 3.75 5.20
CA LEU A 57 -9.86 5.06 4.81
C LEU A 57 -9.38 5.88 6.02
N GLU A 58 -10.03 5.72 7.17
CA GLU A 58 -9.66 6.42 8.40
C GLU A 58 -8.28 5.96 8.90
N SER A 59 -8.08 4.64 9.01
CA SER A 59 -6.81 4.03 9.38
C SER A 59 -5.68 4.41 8.44
N LEU A 60 -5.97 4.48 7.12
CA LEU A 60 -4.98 4.92 6.14
C LEU A 60 -4.60 6.40 6.33
N GLU A 61 -5.57 7.26 6.64
CA GLU A 61 -5.32 8.67 6.87
C GLU A 61 -4.55 8.93 8.17
N GLU A 62 -4.84 8.17 9.23
CA GLU A 62 -4.04 8.19 10.46
C GLU A 62 -2.59 7.75 10.20
N MET A 63 -2.42 6.65 9.46
CA MET A 63 -1.10 6.15 9.07
C MET A 63 -0.34 7.18 8.23
N LYS A 64 -1.01 7.85 7.29
CA LYS A 64 -0.42 8.94 6.51
C LYS A 64 0.13 10.04 7.42
N ARG A 65 -0.66 10.50 8.39
CA ARG A 65 -0.23 11.55 9.35
C ARG A 65 1.02 11.11 10.12
N GLN A 66 0.99 9.90 10.67
CA GLN A 66 2.13 9.33 11.41
C GLN A 66 3.38 9.21 10.55
N TYR A 67 3.24 8.78 9.29
CA TYR A 67 4.36 8.66 8.37
C TYR A 67 4.93 10.02 7.99
N VAL A 68 4.07 11.01 7.69
CA VAL A 68 4.50 12.38 7.36
C VAL A 68 5.29 12.99 8.52
N ASP A 69 4.78 12.88 9.74
CA ASP A 69 5.46 13.41 10.93
C ASP A 69 6.82 12.71 11.14
N MET A 70 6.85 11.39 10.99
CA MET A 70 8.09 10.61 11.07
C MET A 70 9.10 10.97 9.98
N PHE A 71 8.68 11.15 8.74
CA PHE A 71 9.58 11.55 7.65
C PHE A 71 10.13 12.97 7.83
N ARG A 72 9.35 13.89 8.40
CA ARG A 72 9.85 15.21 8.83
C ARG A 72 10.93 15.08 9.89
N ASP A 73 10.68 14.29 10.93
CA ASP A 73 11.65 14.08 12.01
C ASP A 73 12.95 13.45 11.48
N LEU A 74 12.85 12.47 10.57
CA LEU A 74 14.02 11.86 9.94
C LEU A 74 14.79 12.87 9.07
N ALA A 75 14.10 13.65 8.24
CA ALA A 75 14.72 14.68 7.40
C ALA A 75 15.44 15.74 8.24
N ARG A 76 14.82 16.17 9.35
CA ARG A 76 15.42 17.09 10.31
C ARG A 76 16.72 16.54 10.91
N LEU A 77 16.73 15.24 11.25
CA LEU A 77 17.91 14.58 11.82
C LEU A 77 19.02 14.35 10.78
N SER A 78 18.68 14.09 9.52
CA SER A 78 19.63 13.90 8.41
C SER A 78 20.12 15.21 7.80
N GLY A 79 19.49 16.35 8.11
CA GLY A 79 19.79 17.65 7.50
C GLY A 79 19.21 17.80 6.09
N GLU A 80 18.23 16.97 5.74
CA GLU A 80 17.46 17.03 4.49
C GLU A 80 16.29 18.01 4.62
N ASP A 81 15.62 18.29 3.50
CA ASP A 81 14.47 19.19 3.46
C ASP A 81 13.22 18.49 4.04
N GLU A 82 12.77 18.96 5.20
CA GLU A 82 11.61 18.42 5.92
C GLU A 82 10.31 18.47 5.10
N GLU A 83 10.11 19.53 4.32
CA GLU A 83 8.87 19.74 3.56
C GLU A 83 8.86 18.90 2.30
N ALA A 84 10.01 18.74 1.65
CA ALA A 84 10.17 17.80 0.54
C ALA A 84 9.91 16.36 0.99
N ALA A 85 10.43 15.96 2.16
CA ALA A 85 10.20 14.63 2.73
C ALA A 85 8.72 14.39 3.07
N ALA A 86 8.06 15.37 3.70
CA ALA A 86 6.63 15.33 3.99
C ALA A 86 5.80 15.14 2.71
N LYS A 87 6.09 15.94 1.68
CA LYS A 87 5.37 15.89 0.40
C LYS A 87 5.54 14.55 -0.32
N GLU A 88 6.73 13.97 -0.28
CA GLU A 88 6.96 12.66 -0.90
C GLU A 88 6.20 11.55 -0.15
N ALA A 89 6.17 11.60 1.18
CA ALA A 89 5.35 10.70 1.98
C ALA A 89 3.86 10.83 1.63
N GLU A 90 3.31 12.06 1.58
CA GLU A 90 1.92 12.29 1.18
C GLU A 90 1.59 11.73 -0.20
N LYS A 91 2.47 11.96 -1.17
CA LYS A 91 2.32 11.47 -2.55
C LYS A 91 2.28 9.94 -2.62
N ALA A 92 3.05 9.24 -1.79
CA ALA A 92 3.01 7.79 -1.75
C ALA A 92 1.64 7.26 -1.29
N PHE A 93 1.04 7.87 -0.26
CA PHE A 93 -0.31 7.50 0.19
C PHE A 93 -1.39 7.87 -0.83
N GLU A 94 -1.28 9.03 -1.49
CA GLU A 94 -2.21 9.46 -2.54
C GLU A 94 -2.19 8.47 -3.73
N ALA A 95 -1.01 7.98 -4.10
CA ALA A 95 -0.86 6.99 -5.16
C ALA A 95 -1.55 5.66 -4.82
N VAL A 96 -1.43 5.18 -3.58
CA VAL A 96 -2.16 3.98 -3.11
C VAL A 96 -3.67 4.21 -3.18
N LEU A 97 -4.16 5.37 -2.73
CA LEU A 97 -5.58 5.72 -2.77
C LEU A 97 -6.14 5.80 -4.20
N GLU A 98 -5.40 6.43 -5.11
CA GLU A 98 -5.79 6.52 -6.52
C GLU A 98 -5.93 5.12 -7.12
N ARG A 99 -4.94 4.25 -6.88
CA ARG A 99 -4.96 2.86 -7.36
C ARG A 99 -6.12 2.07 -6.76
N ALA A 100 -6.39 2.22 -5.46
CA ALA A 100 -7.54 1.61 -4.80
C ALA A 100 -8.86 1.95 -5.49
N ARG A 101 -9.10 3.22 -5.79
CA ARG A 101 -10.30 3.66 -6.52
C ARG A 101 -10.38 3.05 -7.91
N ARG A 102 -9.28 3.11 -8.66
CA ARG A 102 -9.25 2.62 -10.04
C ARG A 102 -9.48 1.10 -10.14
N TYR A 103 -8.90 0.33 -9.22
CA TYR A 103 -9.16 -1.12 -9.16
C TYR A 103 -10.58 -1.44 -8.69
N ALA A 104 -11.14 -0.68 -7.75
CA ALA A 104 -12.52 -0.83 -7.32
C ALA A 104 -13.53 -0.53 -8.46
N GLU A 105 -13.21 0.44 -9.32
CA GLU A 105 -14.00 0.79 -10.51
C GLU A 105 -13.79 -0.17 -11.70
N GLY A 106 -12.81 -1.07 -11.62
CA GLY A 106 -12.44 -1.95 -12.73
C GLY A 106 -11.76 -1.23 -13.90
N SER A 107 -11.23 -0.01 -13.68
CA SER A 107 -10.57 0.80 -14.71
C SER A 107 -9.08 0.48 -14.89
N LEU A 108 -8.58 -0.50 -14.14
CA LEU A 108 -7.23 -1.05 -14.25
C LEU A 108 -7.30 -2.58 -14.31
N GLU A 109 -6.65 -3.16 -15.31
CA GLU A 109 -6.45 -4.60 -15.44
C GLU A 109 -4.97 -4.94 -15.22
N VAL A 110 -4.71 -6.14 -14.70
CA VAL A 110 -3.34 -6.66 -14.58
C VAL A 110 -2.95 -7.34 -15.87
N GLU A 111 -1.95 -6.79 -16.56
CA GLU A 111 -1.32 -7.48 -17.67
C GLU A 111 -0.59 -8.75 -17.17
N HIS A 112 -0.85 -9.87 -17.83
CA HIS A 112 -0.22 -11.15 -17.48
C HIS A 112 1.30 -11.07 -17.62
N GLY A 113 2.02 -11.38 -16.53
CA GLY A 113 3.48 -11.49 -16.51
C GLY A 113 4.24 -10.25 -16.01
N GLN A 114 3.55 -9.16 -15.65
CA GLN A 114 4.17 -8.03 -14.96
C GLN A 114 3.90 -8.09 -13.46
N TYR A 115 4.78 -8.77 -12.72
CA TYR A 115 4.83 -8.65 -11.27
C TYR A 115 6.28 -8.60 -10.78
N ALA A 116 6.50 -7.93 -9.66
CA ALA A 116 7.78 -7.92 -8.97
C ALA A 116 7.74 -8.86 -7.75
N VAL A 117 8.93 -9.24 -7.27
CA VAL A 117 9.11 -9.97 -6.01
C VAL A 117 9.46 -8.95 -4.91
N TRP A 118 9.12 -9.28 -3.66
CA TRP A 118 9.32 -8.42 -2.48
C TRP A 118 10.78 -8.12 -2.16
#